data_AF-A0ABD6IQF8-F1
#
_entry.id   AF-A0ABD6IQF8-F1
#
_cell.length_a   1.000
_cell.length_b   1.000
_cell.length_c   1.000
_cell.angle_alpha   90.00
_cell.angle_beta   90.00
_cell.angle_gamma   90.00
#
_symmetry.space_group_name_H-M   'P 1'
#
loop_
_entity.id
_entity.type
_entity.pdbx_description
1 polymer ?
#
loop_
_entity_poly.entity_id
_entity_poly.type
_entity_poly.pdbx_seq_one_letter_code
_entity_poly.pdbx_strand_id
1 'polypeptide(L)'
;MSAPSHDSQVRNHLDGARHLLGTWPGRFRYPEVLALLTRGQPSYGPEDAVELARAVLARLGGRPVGLVCEELLERGEFDAAEYLLAGCADLRPYDAERLARQLESLRVRAAELVRQRLGALARRAQGAGVAWEDDPAGTEALVERARSGRPGVVARLDALADDLERRIADAARALADRLPTTERTGARGQAVARVKALLDAGELVAATALLNREPPGAPIPEGMTAPPVWKAEWDPRQFLDYHLNPGRLRPPAFVDWRAADREGQELLAAYGRLEHDLSAAAAAGFAHALCCFLGVPPGPMTATPVEHSAFHLTFLDGLFGGPALSRLHPTGRVDLYVGGPGAVGLPDTGEDERPCVVVGPQVEPSGYTDRRPTAVLTLRDLLRLVVLAEVPDRAAALLGVLAPQWPVSALAGHSGAELGRILGGEADVAWRTLRWISRLSLGCGPAAVQAMEHCTGMDPHLLLVMLRYAQDPADGAGPVRRWAAAEGGWQRDEALTHALREELTARCGGPAAEA
;
A
#
# COMPACT_ATOMS: atom_id res chain seq x y z
N MET A 1 -35.24 -50.55 49.24
CA MET A 1 -34.30 -49.53 49.75
C MET A 1 -32.92 -49.87 49.20
N SER A 2 -32.49 -49.18 48.14
CA SER A 2 -31.19 -49.46 47.51
C SER A 2 -30.08 -48.76 48.29
N ALA A 3 -29.01 -49.49 48.64
CA ALA A 3 -27.85 -48.94 49.31
C ALA A 3 -27.17 -47.88 48.41
N PRO A 4 -26.75 -46.73 48.94
CA PRO A 4 -26.00 -45.74 48.17
C PRO A 4 -24.70 -46.36 47.63
N SER A 5 -24.37 -46.08 46.37
CA SER A 5 -23.13 -46.60 45.76
C SER A 5 -21.91 -46.05 46.50
N HIS A 6 -20.81 -46.82 46.48
CA HIS A 6 -19.54 -46.45 47.13
C HIS A 6 -19.08 -45.02 46.77
N ASP A 7 -19.29 -44.60 45.52
CA ASP A 7 -18.97 -43.24 45.05
C ASP A 7 -19.85 -42.16 45.67
N SER A 8 -21.13 -42.45 45.97
CA SER A 8 -22.00 -41.49 46.64
C SER A 8 -21.67 -41.37 48.13
N GLN A 9 -21.21 -42.46 48.77
CA GLN A 9 -20.74 -42.43 50.16
C GLN A 9 -19.45 -41.62 50.29
N VAL A 10 -18.48 -41.83 49.38
CA VAL A 10 -17.21 -41.09 49.36
C VAL A 10 -17.46 -39.58 49.15
N ARG A 11 -18.33 -39.18 48.23
CA ARG A 11 -18.69 -37.76 48.04
C ARG A 11 -19.32 -37.14 49.30
N ASN A 12 -20.28 -37.83 49.94
CA ASN A 12 -20.91 -37.34 51.16
C ASN A 12 -19.91 -37.15 52.32
N HIS A 13 -18.91 -38.04 52.44
CA HIS A 13 -17.84 -37.91 53.44
C HIS A 13 -16.91 -36.72 53.16
N LEU A 14 -16.60 -36.47 51.89
CA LEU A 14 -15.76 -35.36 51.47
C LEU A 14 -16.45 -33.99 51.62
N ASP A 15 -17.75 -33.92 51.35
CA ASP A 15 -18.54 -32.71 51.60
C ASP A 15 -18.66 -32.41 53.11
N GLY A 16 -18.80 -33.46 53.93
CA GLY A 16 -18.71 -33.35 55.39
C GLY A 16 -17.34 -32.85 55.86
N ALA A 17 -16.25 -33.32 55.23
CA ALA A 17 -14.90 -32.84 55.50
C ALA A 17 -14.72 -31.36 55.12
N ARG A 18 -15.34 -30.86 54.03
CA ARG A 18 -15.39 -29.44 53.69
C ARG A 18 -15.92 -28.60 54.84
N HIS A 19 -17.07 -29.02 55.36
CA HIS A 19 -17.80 -28.30 56.38
C HIS A 19 -17.02 -28.26 57.70
N LEU A 20 -16.38 -29.39 58.05
CA LEU A 20 -15.50 -29.48 59.21
C LEU A 20 -14.26 -28.59 59.06
N LEU A 21 -13.59 -28.61 57.90
CA LEU A 21 -12.45 -27.74 57.63
C LEU A 21 -12.83 -26.26 57.61
N GLY A 22 -14.02 -25.91 57.13
CA GLY A 22 -14.53 -24.53 57.13
C GLY A 22 -14.86 -23.99 58.53
N THR A 23 -15.20 -24.87 59.47
CA THR A 23 -15.52 -24.49 60.87
C THR A 23 -14.32 -24.61 61.81
N TRP A 24 -13.27 -25.33 61.43
CA TRP A 24 -12.07 -25.53 62.25
C TRP A 24 -11.25 -24.24 62.41
N PRO A 25 -11.07 -23.69 63.62
CA PRO A 25 -10.32 -22.44 63.83
C PRO A 25 -8.85 -22.51 63.38
N GLY A 26 -8.22 -23.69 63.49
CA GLY A 26 -6.82 -23.90 63.11
C GLY A 26 -6.54 -23.84 61.61
N ARG A 27 -7.57 -23.80 60.75
CA ARG A 27 -7.45 -23.79 59.28
C ARG A 27 -6.60 -22.64 58.74
N PHE A 28 -6.59 -21.48 59.41
CA PHE A 28 -5.84 -20.29 58.99
C PHE A 28 -4.31 -20.46 59.05
N ARG A 29 -3.83 -21.54 59.67
CA ARG A 29 -2.40 -21.85 59.77
C ARG A 29 -1.87 -22.69 58.61
N TYR A 30 -2.73 -23.05 57.64
CA TYR A 30 -2.42 -23.97 56.55
C TYR A 30 -2.86 -23.37 55.19
N PRO A 31 -1.93 -22.87 54.36
CA PRO A 31 -2.27 -22.19 53.10
C PRO A 31 -2.96 -23.11 52.09
N GLU A 32 -2.56 -24.39 52.05
CA GLU A 32 -3.15 -25.38 51.13
C GLU A 32 -4.63 -25.66 51.45
N VAL A 33 -5.00 -25.64 52.73
CA VAL A 33 -6.40 -25.80 53.18
C VAL A 33 -7.23 -24.58 52.77
N LEU A 34 -6.67 -23.37 52.90
CA LEU A 34 -7.35 -22.13 52.55
C LEU A 34 -7.58 -22.01 51.05
N ALA A 35 -6.56 -22.28 50.23
CA ALA A 35 -6.67 -22.28 48.77
C ALA A 35 -7.73 -23.28 48.28
N LEU A 36 -7.84 -24.43 48.94
CA LEU A 36 -8.84 -25.44 48.60
C LEU A 36 -10.27 -25.09 49.05
N LEU A 37 -10.44 -24.41 50.19
CA LEU A 37 -11.76 -23.96 50.64
C LEU A 37 -12.35 -22.88 49.72
N THR A 38 -11.49 -22.03 49.13
CA THR A 38 -11.91 -20.93 48.25
C THR A 38 -12.00 -21.30 46.77
N ARG A 39 -11.41 -22.42 46.34
CA ARG A 39 -11.72 -23.03 45.04
C ARG A 39 -13.19 -23.46 45.03
N GLY A 40 -14.02 -22.71 44.31
CA GLY A 40 -15.47 -22.91 44.20
C GLY A 40 -15.91 -24.18 43.46
N GLN A 41 -15.18 -25.29 43.57
CA GLN A 41 -15.58 -26.58 43.02
C GLN A 41 -16.63 -27.26 43.93
N PRO A 42 -17.68 -27.86 43.34
CA PRO A 42 -18.83 -28.38 44.10
C PRO A 42 -18.58 -29.72 44.79
N SER A 43 -17.50 -30.46 44.48
CA SER A 43 -17.17 -31.73 45.15
C SER A 43 -15.68 -32.02 45.09
N TYR A 44 -15.10 -32.54 46.17
CA TYR A 44 -13.71 -32.96 46.20
C TYR A 44 -13.51 -34.30 45.52
N GLY A 45 -12.41 -34.43 44.77
CA GLY A 45 -11.89 -35.72 44.35
C GLY A 45 -11.20 -36.44 45.53
N PRO A 46 -11.04 -37.77 45.45
CA PRO A 46 -10.24 -38.52 46.42
C PRO A 46 -8.76 -38.08 46.44
N GLU A 47 -8.25 -37.53 45.33
CA GLU A 47 -6.88 -37.00 45.24
C GLU A 47 -6.68 -35.72 46.07
N ASP A 48 -7.66 -34.81 46.05
CA ASP A 48 -7.64 -33.56 46.84
C ASP A 48 -7.59 -33.85 48.34
N ALA A 49 -8.32 -34.89 48.79
CA ALA A 49 -8.35 -35.32 50.18
C ALA A 49 -7.00 -35.86 50.66
N VAL A 50 -6.30 -36.59 49.80
CA VAL A 50 -4.95 -37.11 50.09
C VAL A 50 -3.94 -35.96 50.13
N GLU A 51 -4.05 -34.98 49.23
CA GLU A 51 -3.19 -33.80 49.22
C GLU A 51 -3.39 -32.93 50.46
N LEU A 52 -4.64 -32.71 50.88
CA LEU A 52 -4.97 -32.02 52.13
C LEU A 52 -4.43 -32.74 53.36
N ALA A 53 -4.64 -34.05 53.45
CA ALA A 53 -4.15 -34.85 54.55
C ALA A 53 -2.62 -34.76 54.63
N ARG A 54 -1.94 -34.84 53.49
CA ARG A 54 -0.48 -34.64 53.42
C ARG A 54 -0.07 -33.23 53.82
N ALA A 55 -0.77 -32.19 53.37
CA ALA A 55 -0.44 -30.80 53.70
C ALA A 55 -0.60 -30.50 55.20
N VAL A 56 -1.64 -31.05 55.84
CA VAL A 56 -1.87 -30.93 57.29
C VAL A 56 -0.84 -31.74 58.09
N LEU A 57 -0.56 -32.99 57.66
CA LEU A 57 0.41 -33.87 58.35
C LEU A 57 1.86 -33.43 58.16
N ALA A 58 2.22 -32.85 57.01
CA ALA A 58 3.56 -32.35 56.74
C ALA A 58 3.92 -31.11 57.58
N ARG A 59 2.94 -30.47 58.20
CA ARG A 59 3.10 -29.19 58.92
C ARG A 59 2.46 -29.23 60.31
N LEU A 60 2.77 -30.28 61.08
CA LEU A 60 2.30 -30.46 62.46
C LEU A 60 2.59 -29.22 63.33
N GLY A 61 1.52 -28.54 63.79
CA GLY A 61 1.59 -27.32 64.62
C GLY A 61 1.19 -26.02 63.89
N GLY A 62 1.12 -26.04 62.56
CA GLY A 62 0.73 -24.90 61.73
C GLY A 62 1.74 -23.75 61.72
N ARG A 63 1.53 -22.75 60.85
CA ARG A 63 2.38 -21.55 60.75
C ARG A 63 1.71 -20.32 61.41
N PRO A 64 2.50 -19.28 61.76
CA PRO A 64 1.95 -17.96 62.10
C PRO A 64 1.08 -17.43 60.97
N VAL A 65 -0.13 -16.97 61.30
CA VAL A 65 -1.16 -16.57 60.33
C VAL A 65 -0.68 -15.46 59.37
N GLY A 66 0.13 -14.52 59.86
CA GLY A 66 0.71 -13.46 59.02
C GLY A 66 1.60 -14.02 57.89
N LEU A 67 2.45 -15.01 58.19
CA LEU A 67 3.31 -15.66 57.19
C LEU A 67 2.50 -16.51 56.18
N VAL A 68 1.38 -17.09 56.62
CA VAL A 68 0.47 -17.82 55.73
C VAL A 68 -0.20 -16.87 54.75
N CYS A 69 -0.64 -15.69 55.22
CA CYS A 69 -1.21 -14.67 54.35
C CYS A 69 -0.19 -14.15 53.34
N GLU A 70 1.05 -13.86 53.77
CA GLU A 70 2.12 -13.43 52.86
C GLU A 70 2.43 -14.50 51.79
N GLU A 71 2.52 -15.77 52.18
CA GLU A 71 2.72 -16.90 51.25
C GLU A 71 1.55 -17.04 50.24
N LEU A 72 0.30 -16.84 50.66
CA LEU A 72 -0.86 -16.85 49.76
C LEU A 72 -0.82 -15.70 48.76
N LEU A 73 -0.42 -14.50 49.20
CA LEU A 73 -0.25 -13.33 48.32
C LEU A 73 0.88 -13.55 47.31
N GLU A 74 2.00 -14.14 47.72
CA GLU A 74 3.11 -14.50 46.82
C GLU A 74 2.72 -15.56 45.78
N ARG A 75 1.89 -16.53 46.18
CA ARG A 75 1.33 -17.55 45.29
C ARG A 75 0.20 -17.04 44.39
N GLY A 76 -0.30 -15.83 44.61
CA GLY A 76 -1.42 -15.24 43.87
C GLY A 76 -2.80 -15.81 44.24
N GLU A 77 -2.94 -16.51 45.37
CA GLU A 77 -4.20 -17.10 45.85
C GLU A 77 -5.03 -16.04 46.61
N PHE A 78 -5.50 -15.02 45.89
CA PHE A 78 -6.11 -13.80 46.46
C PHE A 78 -7.42 -14.05 47.22
N ASP A 79 -8.31 -14.91 46.72
CA ASP A 79 -9.56 -15.27 47.42
C ASP A 79 -9.27 -15.96 48.77
N ALA A 80 -8.20 -16.78 48.83
CA ALA A 80 -7.77 -17.45 50.07
C ALA A 80 -7.19 -16.46 51.09
N ALA A 81 -6.43 -15.47 50.61
CA ALA A 81 -5.92 -14.40 51.46
C ALA A 81 -7.05 -13.51 52.00
N GLU A 82 -8.03 -13.15 51.19
CA GLU A 82 -9.22 -12.40 51.63
C GLU A 82 -10.04 -13.17 52.67
N TYR A 83 -10.26 -14.46 52.44
CA TYR A 83 -10.96 -15.33 53.40
C TYR A 83 -10.24 -15.41 54.76
N LEU A 84 -8.91 -15.46 54.75
CA LEU A 84 -8.09 -15.41 55.98
C LEU A 84 -8.22 -14.07 56.69
N LEU A 85 -8.12 -12.95 55.96
CA LEU A 85 -8.20 -11.59 56.52
C LEU A 85 -9.57 -11.28 57.11
N ALA A 86 -10.65 -11.78 56.51
CA ALA A 86 -12.02 -11.58 57.00
C ALA A 86 -12.37 -12.46 58.21
N GLY A 87 -11.76 -13.64 58.34
CA GLY A 87 -12.20 -14.68 59.28
C GLY A 87 -11.28 -14.97 60.46
N CYS A 88 -10.05 -14.46 60.49
CA CYS A 88 -9.06 -14.80 61.51
C CYS A 88 -8.94 -13.74 62.63
N ALA A 89 -9.31 -14.10 63.85
CA ALA A 89 -9.19 -13.24 65.03
C ALA A 89 -7.75 -13.15 65.61
N ASP A 90 -6.84 -14.04 65.19
CA ASP A 90 -5.46 -14.12 65.72
C ASP A 90 -4.51 -13.07 65.09
N LEU A 91 -4.97 -12.33 64.07
CA LEU A 91 -4.18 -11.27 63.42
C LEU A 91 -4.26 -9.96 64.21
N ARG A 92 -3.09 -9.34 64.45
CA ARG A 92 -3.05 -7.99 65.03
C ARG A 92 -3.69 -6.99 64.06
N PRO A 93 -4.47 -6.00 64.53
CA PRO A 93 -5.17 -5.05 63.66
C PRO A 93 -4.26 -4.34 62.65
N TYR A 94 -3.06 -3.92 63.09
CA TYR A 94 -2.08 -3.27 62.23
C TYR A 94 -1.57 -4.18 61.08
N ASP A 95 -1.31 -5.46 61.37
CA ASP A 95 -0.83 -6.40 60.36
C ASP A 95 -1.94 -6.76 59.36
N ALA A 96 -3.18 -6.88 59.83
CA ALA A 96 -4.35 -7.12 58.98
C ALA A 96 -4.57 -5.96 57.99
N GLU A 97 -4.50 -4.70 58.44
CA GLU A 97 -4.61 -3.53 57.55
C GLU A 97 -3.46 -3.43 56.54
N ARG A 98 -2.23 -3.77 56.95
CA ARG A 98 -1.07 -3.80 56.04
C ARG A 98 -1.26 -4.84 54.94
N LEU A 99 -1.65 -6.05 55.31
CA LEU A 99 -1.86 -7.17 54.37
C LEU A 99 -3.08 -6.94 53.48
N ALA A 100 -4.16 -6.32 53.99
CA ALA A 100 -5.30 -5.93 53.18
C ALA A 100 -4.94 -4.91 52.09
N ARG A 101 -4.14 -3.89 52.44
CA ARG A 101 -3.61 -2.92 51.43
C ARG A 101 -2.72 -3.60 50.40
N GLN A 102 -1.90 -4.56 50.82
CA GLN A 102 -1.04 -5.32 49.91
C GLN A 102 -1.86 -6.21 48.96
N LEU A 103 -2.88 -6.90 49.47
CA LEU A 103 -3.82 -7.69 48.67
C LEU A 103 -4.48 -6.83 47.59
N GLU A 104 -5.07 -5.69 47.97
CA GLU A 104 -5.75 -4.81 47.02
C GLU A 104 -4.78 -4.26 45.95
N SER A 105 -3.56 -3.88 46.36
CA SER A 105 -2.52 -3.47 45.41
C SER A 105 -2.17 -4.57 44.40
N LEU A 106 -2.07 -5.83 44.84
CA LEU A 106 -1.79 -6.96 43.97
C LEU A 106 -2.98 -7.30 43.04
N ARG A 107 -4.22 -7.19 43.54
CA ARG A 107 -5.44 -7.38 42.72
C ARG A 107 -5.53 -6.35 41.60
N VAL A 108 -5.28 -5.07 41.90
CA VAL A 108 -5.23 -4.00 40.91
C VAL A 108 -4.13 -4.26 39.89
N ARG A 109 -2.93 -4.66 40.34
CA ARG A 109 -1.81 -4.97 39.44
C ARG A 109 -2.11 -6.16 38.53
N ALA A 110 -2.74 -7.22 39.04
CA ALA A 110 -3.11 -8.39 38.25
C ALA A 110 -4.16 -8.05 37.18
N ALA A 111 -5.20 -7.29 37.56
CA ALA A 111 -6.20 -6.76 36.63
C ALA A 111 -5.55 -5.92 35.51
N GLU A 112 -4.64 -5.03 35.89
CA GLU A 112 -3.99 -4.13 34.95
C GLU A 112 -3.06 -4.86 33.98
N LEU A 113 -2.33 -5.88 34.45
CA LEU A 113 -1.51 -6.72 33.58
C LEU A 113 -2.34 -7.43 32.52
N VAL A 114 -3.54 -7.91 32.87
CA VAL A 114 -4.48 -8.50 31.91
C VAL A 114 -4.92 -7.48 30.87
N ARG A 115 -5.36 -6.28 31.30
CA ARG A 115 -5.78 -5.21 30.37
C ARG A 115 -4.66 -4.81 29.42
N GLN A 116 -3.44 -4.64 29.94
CA GLN A 116 -2.27 -4.30 29.15
C GLN A 116 -1.96 -5.38 28.11
N ARG A 117 -2.04 -6.66 28.48
CA ARG A 117 -1.76 -7.78 27.58
C ARG A 117 -2.84 -7.93 26.51
N LEU A 118 -4.12 -7.81 26.86
CA LEU A 118 -5.21 -7.77 25.89
C LEU A 118 -5.08 -6.58 24.94
N GLY A 119 -4.76 -5.40 25.47
CA GLY A 119 -4.51 -4.21 24.66
C GLY A 119 -3.30 -4.36 23.72
N ALA A 120 -2.26 -5.08 24.14
CA ALA A 120 -1.12 -5.41 23.29
C ALA A 120 -1.51 -6.37 22.16
N LEU A 121 -2.31 -7.40 22.45
CA LEU A 121 -2.83 -8.32 21.44
C LEU A 121 -3.77 -7.61 20.46
N ALA A 122 -4.65 -6.73 20.93
CA ALA A 122 -5.51 -5.93 20.07
C ALA A 122 -4.72 -5.00 19.13
N ARG A 123 -3.70 -4.29 19.66
CA ARG A 123 -2.78 -3.48 18.83
C ARG A 123 -2.01 -4.32 17.82
N ARG A 124 -1.57 -5.52 18.20
CA ARG A 124 -0.88 -6.46 17.31
C ARG A 124 -1.81 -6.94 16.19
N ALA A 125 -3.05 -7.30 16.51
CA ALA A 125 -4.07 -7.67 15.54
C ALA A 125 -4.37 -6.53 14.56
N GLN A 126 -4.54 -5.30 15.09
CA GLN A 126 -4.76 -4.10 14.28
C GLN A 126 -3.58 -3.81 13.35
N GLY A 127 -2.34 -3.87 13.86
CA GLY A 127 -1.13 -3.67 13.05
C GLY A 127 -0.96 -4.73 11.95
N ALA A 128 -1.46 -5.95 12.20
CA ALA A 128 -1.48 -7.03 11.22
C ALA A 128 -2.74 -7.01 10.31
N GLY A 129 -3.69 -6.11 10.54
CA GLY A 129 -4.95 -6.05 9.77
C GLY A 129 -5.88 -7.25 9.97
N VAL A 130 -5.71 -7.99 11.07
CA VAL A 130 -6.53 -9.15 11.42
C VAL A 130 -7.64 -8.73 12.37
N ALA A 131 -8.86 -9.22 12.15
CA ALA A 131 -10.01 -8.87 12.98
C ALA A 131 -9.78 -9.27 14.45
N TRP A 132 -9.85 -8.32 15.38
CA TRP A 132 -9.85 -8.60 16.81
C TRP A 132 -11.30 -8.59 17.31
N GLU A 133 -11.76 -9.68 17.91
CA GLU A 133 -13.06 -9.70 18.58
C GLU A 133 -12.93 -8.98 19.91
N ASP A 134 -13.37 -7.73 19.93
CA ASP A 134 -13.49 -6.97 21.17
C ASP A 134 -14.77 -7.43 21.88
N ASP A 135 -14.62 -8.35 22.84
CA ASP A 135 -15.70 -8.79 23.73
C ASP A 135 -15.51 -8.11 25.10
N PRO A 136 -16.26 -7.02 25.38
CA PRO A 136 -16.15 -6.30 26.65
C PRO A 136 -16.53 -7.19 27.84
N ALA A 137 -17.50 -8.09 27.66
CA ALA A 137 -17.97 -8.98 28.71
C ALA A 137 -16.93 -10.07 29.01
N GLY A 138 -16.31 -10.64 27.97
CA GLY A 138 -15.20 -11.58 28.10
C GLY A 138 -13.95 -10.96 28.74
N THR A 139 -13.65 -9.70 28.39
CA THR A 139 -12.55 -8.93 28.98
C THR A 139 -12.76 -8.69 30.46
N GLU A 140 -13.94 -8.20 30.86
CA GLU A 140 -14.26 -7.95 32.27
C GLU A 140 -14.26 -9.26 33.07
N ALA A 141 -14.80 -10.35 32.50
CA ALA A 141 -14.76 -11.67 33.14
C ALA A 141 -13.33 -12.18 33.35
N LEU A 142 -12.39 -11.89 32.44
CA LEU A 142 -10.98 -12.27 32.59
C LEU A 142 -10.27 -11.40 33.65
N VAL A 143 -10.58 -10.11 33.70
CA VAL A 143 -10.07 -9.16 34.72
C VAL A 143 -10.53 -9.58 36.12
N GLU A 144 -11.80 -9.93 36.28
CA GLU A 144 -12.36 -10.41 37.56
C GLU A 144 -11.75 -11.75 37.98
N ARG A 145 -11.47 -12.65 37.04
CA ARG A 145 -10.71 -13.89 37.34
C ARG A 145 -9.28 -13.61 37.79
N ALA A 146 -8.63 -12.58 37.26
CA ALA A 146 -7.29 -12.18 37.68
C ALA A 146 -7.28 -11.54 39.08
N ARG A 147 -8.31 -10.74 39.40
CA ARG A 147 -8.51 -10.16 40.75
C ARG A 147 -8.79 -11.20 41.82
N SER A 148 -9.44 -12.30 41.45
CA SER A 148 -9.66 -13.44 42.36
C SER A 148 -8.44 -14.37 42.48
N GLY A 149 -7.41 -14.17 41.66
CA GLY A 149 -6.20 -15.01 41.71
C GLY A 149 -6.42 -16.42 41.15
N ARG A 150 -7.48 -16.61 40.35
CA ARG A 150 -7.85 -17.95 39.87
C ARG A 150 -6.84 -18.46 38.85
N PRO A 151 -6.43 -19.74 38.95
CA PRO A 151 -5.56 -20.35 37.94
C PRO A 151 -6.24 -20.36 36.57
N GLY A 152 -5.45 -20.22 35.51
CA GLY A 152 -5.92 -20.29 34.12
C GLY A 152 -6.06 -18.96 33.39
N VAL A 153 -5.88 -17.81 34.05
CA VAL A 153 -5.82 -16.50 33.36
C VAL A 153 -4.64 -16.43 32.39
N VAL A 154 -3.45 -16.86 32.84
CA VAL A 154 -2.24 -16.90 32.00
C VAL A 154 -2.44 -17.85 30.82
N ALA A 155 -2.87 -19.09 31.07
CA ALA A 155 -3.14 -20.07 30.00
C ALA A 155 -4.19 -19.57 28.99
N ARG A 156 -5.20 -18.81 29.45
CA ARG A 156 -6.19 -18.21 28.54
C ARG A 156 -5.59 -17.08 27.70
N LEU A 157 -4.75 -16.22 28.29
CA LEU A 157 -4.04 -15.17 27.55
C LEU A 157 -3.06 -15.75 26.53
N ASP A 158 -2.37 -16.82 26.88
CA ASP A 158 -1.45 -17.52 25.97
C ASP A 158 -2.22 -18.19 24.83
N ALA A 159 -3.36 -18.83 25.11
CA ALA A 159 -4.22 -19.39 24.06
C ALA A 159 -4.78 -18.32 23.10
N LEU A 160 -5.09 -17.11 23.59
CA LEU A 160 -5.50 -15.98 22.74
C LEU A 160 -4.33 -15.47 21.90
N ALA A 161 -3.12 -15.42 22.46
CA ALA A 161 -1.92 -15.04 21.73
C ALA A 161 -1.60 -16.05 20.60
N ASP A 162 -1.66 -17.35 20.90
CA ASP A 162 -1.43 -18.43 19.93
C ASP A 162 -2.49 -18.44 18.81
N ASP A 163 -3.75 -18.14 19.14
CA ASP A 163 -4.80 -17.99 18.13
C ASP A 163 -4.54 -16.79 17.21
N LEU A 164 -4.18 -15.64 17.79
CA LEU A 164 -3.83 -14.45 17.02
C LEU A 164 -2.65 -14.72 16.08
N GLU A 165 -1.57 -15.33 16.57
CA GLU A 165 -0.39 -15.64 15.75
C GLU A 165 -0.72 -16.64 14.63
N ARG A 166 -1.58 -17.64 14.87
CA ARG A 166 -2.09 -18.51 13.80
C ARG A 166 -2.83 -17.72 12.74
N ARG A 167 -3.72 -16.82 13.13
CA ARG A 167 -4.51 -15.99 12.18
C ARG A 167 -3.62 -15.02 11.39
N ILE A 168 -2.60 -14.45 12.02
CA ILE A 168 -1.58 -13.62 11.35
C ILE A 168 -0.81 -14.47 10.33
N ALA A 169 -0.38 -15.67 10.70
CA ALA A 169 0.31 -16.59 9.78
C ALA A 169 -0.58 -17.04 8.62
N ASP A 170 -1.88 -17.28 8.86
CA ASP A 170 -2.86 -17.60 7.81
C ASP A 170 -3.01 -16.44 6.82
N ALA A 171 -3.14 -15.21 7.33
CA ALA A 171 -3.22 -14.00 6.49
C ALA A 171 -1.94 -13.78 5.68
N ALA A 172 -0.77 -13.97 6.30
CA ALA A 172 0.52 -13.88 5.61
C ALA A 172 0.64 -14.90 4.47
N ARG A 173 0.22 -16.16 4.71
CA ARG A 173 0.17 -17.21 3.68
C ARG A 173 -0.77 -16.85 2.54
N ALA A 174 -1.99 -16.38 2.86
CA ALA A 174 -2.95 -15.96 1.85
C ALA A 174 -2.42 -14.81 0.96
N LEU A 175 -1.64 -13.88 1.52
CA LEU A 175 -0.98 -12.83 0.74
C LEU A 175 0.19 -13.38 -0.09
N ALA A 176 0.98 -14.31 0.45
CA ALA A 176 2.05 -14.97 -0.29
C ALA A 176 1.53 -15.76 -1.48
N ASP A 177 0.39 -16.44 -1.35
CA ASP A 177 -0.27 -17.22 -2.41
C ASP A 177 -0.76 -16.34 -3.58
N ARG A 178 -0.99 -15.04 -3.33
CA ARG A 178 -1.33 -14.07 -4.40
C ARG A 178 -0.12 -13.70 -5.25
N LEU A 179 1.11 -13.95 -4.79
CA LEU A 179 2.33 -13.60 -5.52
C LEU A 179 2.61 -14.61 -6.64
N PRO A 180 3.11 -14.17 -7.80
CA PRO A 180 3.50 -15.08 -8.86
C PRO A 180 4.70 -15.93 -8.41
N THR A 181 4.64 -17.24 -8.70
CA THR A 181 5.68 -18.22 -8.35
C THR A 181 6.92 -18.14 -9.24
N THR A 182 6.80 -17.58 -10.44
CA THR A 182 7.92 -17.39 -11.36
C THR A 182 8.70 -16.12 -11.05
N GLU A 183 10.03 -16.24 -10.99
CA GLU A 183 10.93 -15.09 -10.92
C GLU A 183 10.73 -14.20 -12.14
N ARG A 184 10.16 -13.01 -11.91
CA ARG A 184 10.05 -11.97 -12.93
C ARG A 184 11.25 -11.05 -12.78
N THR A 185 11.93 -10.76 -13.89
CA THR A 185 13.03 -9.79 -13.92
C THR A 185 12.49 -8.34 -13.97
N GLY A 186 13.34 -7.37 -13.64
CA GLY A 186 13.01 -5.93 -13.71
C GLY A 186 12.08 -5.45 -12.59
N ALA A 187 11.35 -4.35 -12.83
CA ALA A 187 10.51 -3.70 -11.84
C ALA A 187 9.29 -4.54 -11.39
N ARG A 188 8.82 -5.47 -12.23
CA ARG A 188 7.81 -6.49 -11.82
C ARG A 188 8.37 -7.42 -10.74
N GLY A 189 9.65 -7.78 -10.82
CA GLY A 189 10.36 -8.52 -9.77
C GLY A 189 10.55 -7.69 -8.51
N GLN A 190 10.85 -6.39 -8.65
CA GLN A 190 11.02 -5.48 -7.52
C GLN A 190 9.74 -5.29 -6.71
N ALA A 191 8.57 -5.17 -7.35
CA ALA A 191 7.29 -5.06 -6.64
C ALA A 191 7.01 -6.32 -5.79
N VAL A 192 7.22 -7.51 -6.36
CA VAL A 192 7.11 -8.80 -5.65
C VAL A 192 8.12 -8.89 -4.51
N ALA A 193 9.37 -8.46 -4.72
CA ALA A 193 10.40 -8.45 -3.68
C ALA A 193 10.05 -7.51 -2.52
N ARG A 194 9.47 -6.33 -2.79
CA ARG A 194 9.00 -5.41 -1.75
C ARG A 194 7.86 -6.02 -0.93
N VAL A 195 6.88 -6.65 -1.59
CA VAL A 195 5.79 -7.34 -0.87
C VAL A 195 6.36 -8.46 0.00
N LYS A 196 7.29 -9.27 -0.53
CA LYS A 196 7.98 -10.31 0.27
C LYS A 196 8.69 -9.71 1.48
N ALA A 197 9.44 -8.63 1.30
CA ALA A 197 10.12 -7.95 2.41
C ALA A 197 9.14 -7.42 3.48
N LEU A 198 7.96 -6.92 3.07
CA LEU A 198 6.90 -6.51 4.00
C LEU A 198 6.28 -7.70 4.74
N LEU A 199 6.09 -8.84 4.05
CA LEU A 199 5.62 -10.08 4.68
C LEU A 199 6.66 -10.62 5.69
N ASP A 200 7.93 -10.62 5.32
CA ASP A 200 9.04 -11.04 6.19
C ASP A 200 9.19 -10.12 7.41
N ALA A 201 8.89 -8.82 7.26
CA ALA A 201 8.85 -7.85 8.36
C ALA A 201 7.56 -7.93 9.21
N GLY A 202 6.57 -8.73 8.81
CA GLY A 202 5.28 -8.84 9.51
C GLY A 202 4.32 -7.66 9.30
N GLU A 203 4.58 -6.81 8.30
CA GLU A 203 3.82 -5.61 7.95
C GLU A 203 2.67 -5.94 6.99
N LEU A 204 1.71 -6.76 7.45
CA LEU A 204 0.66 -7.32 6.61
C LEU A 204 -0.30 -6.27 6.01
N VAL A 205 -0.59 -5.19 6.75
CA VAL A 205 -1.43 -4.10 6.25
C VAL A 205 -0.75 -3.39 5.09
N ALA A 206 0.54 -3.07 5.22
CA ALA A 206 1.32 -2.44 4.16
C ALA A 206 1.47 -3.39 2.96
N ALA A 207 1.70 -4.68 3.18
CA ALA A 207 1.76 -5.69 2.13
C ALA A 207 0.43 -5.79 1.36
N THR A 208 -0.70 -5.79 2.08
CA THR A 208 -2.05 -5.82 1.48
C THR A 208 -2.33 -4.56 0.68
N ALA A 209 -2.07 -3.39 1.25
CA ALA A 209 -2.25 -2.10 0.58
C ALA A 209 -1.41 -2.02 -0.70
N LEU A 210 -0.14 -2.46 -0.63
CA LEU A 210 0.73 -2.48 -1.80
C LEU A 210 0.24 -3.46 -2.88
N LEU A 211 -0.23 -4.64 -2.50
CA LEU A 211 -0.78 -5.64 -3.43
C LEU A 211 -2.08 -5.18 -4.08
N ASN A 212 -2.91 -4.40 -3.38
CA ASN A 212 -4.15 -3.87 -3.93
C ASN A 212 -3.86 -2.71 -4.90
N ARG A 213 -2.90 -1.84 -4.55
CA ARG A 213 -2.42 -0.75 -5.43
C ARG A 213 -1.65 -1.27 -6.63
N GLU A 214 -0.85 -2.31 -6.47
CA GLU A 214 0.02 -2.90 -7.49
C GLU A 214 -0.21 -4.40 -7.62
N PRO A 215 -1.37 -4.85 -8.14
CA PRO A 215 -1.62 -6.27 -8.28
C PRO A 215 -0.61 -6.88 -9.26
N PRO A 216 -0.19 -8.15 -9.07
CA PRO A 216 0.78 -8.77 -9.95
C PRO A 216 0.35 -8.73 -11.42
N GLY A 217 1.18 -8.14 -12.27
CA GLY A 217 0.87 -7.95 -13.69
C GLY A 217 0.14 -6.65 -14.02
N ALA A 218 -0.18 -5.81 -13.03
CA ALA A 218 -0.64 -4.45 -13.29
C ALA A 218 0.41 -3.68 -14.11
N PRO A 219 -0.01 -2.99 -15.18
CA PRO A 219 0.89 -2.10 -15.91
C PRO A 219 1.20 -0.87 -15.03
N ILE A 220 2.44 -0.81 -14.55
CA ILE A 220 2.98 0.34 -13.81
C ILE A 220 4.09 1.00 -14.64
N PRO A 221 4.28 2.32 -14.55
CA PRO A 221 5.22 3.03 -15.41
C PRO A 221 6.67 2.54 -15.31
N GLU A 222 7.12 2.15 -14.12
CA GLU A 222 8.47 1.66 -13.85
C GLU A 222 8.68 0.22 -14.33
N GLY A 223 7.57 -0.50 -14.55
CA GLY A 223 7.50 -1.84 -15.12
C GLY A 223 7.80 -1.90 -16.61
N MET A 224 7.81 -0.76 -17.29
CA MET A 224 7.95 -0.67 -18.74
C MET A 224 9.42 -0.68 -19.16
N THR A 225 9.70 -1.28 -20.31
CA THR A 225 11.05 -1.25 -20.89
C THR A 225 11.40 0.17 -21.31
N ALA A 226 12.42 0.75 -20.68
CA ALA A 226 12.88 2.08 -21.04
C ALA A 226 13.56 2.06 -22.43
N PRO A 227 13.29 3.04 -23.31
CA PRO A 227 13.99 3.15 -24.57
C PRO A 227 15.50 3.39 -24.33
N PRO A 228 16.38 2.87 -25.21
CA PRO A 228 17.82 3.04 -25.07
C PRO A 228 18.22 4.52 -25.02
N VAL A 229 19.30 4.82 -24.31
CA VAL A 229 19.83 6.18 -24.18
C VAL A 229 20.54 6.56 -25.48
N TRP A 230 20.08 7.63 -26.11
CA TRP A 230 20.72 8.19 -27.31
C TRP A 230 22.00 8.94 -26.93
N LYS A 231 23.09 8.70 -27.66
CA LYS A 231 24.34 9.44 -27.48
C LYS A 231 24.34 10.70 -28.36
N ALA A 232 24.73 11.84 -27.79
CA ALA A 232 24.61 13.14 -28.47
C ALA A 232 25.48 13.22 -29.75
N GLU A 233 26.59 12.49 -29.78
CA GLU A 233 27.50 12.42 -30.92
C GLU A 233 26.96 11.61 -32.12
N TRP A 234 25.82 10.93 -31.97
CA TRP A 234 25.24 10.09 -33.01
C TRP A 234 24.27 10.86 -33.90
N ASP A 235 24.51 10.80 -35.21
CA ASP A 235 23.62 11.36 -36.23
C ASP A 235 22.42 10.44 -36.49
N PRO A 236 21.18 10.87 -36.19
CA PRO A 236 19.98 10.08 -36.45
C PRO A 236 19.81 9.67 -37.92
N ARG A 237 20.24 10.50 -38.88
CA ARG A 237 20.10 10.19 -40.31
C ARG A 237 20.98 9.01 -40.72
N GLN A 238 22.19 8.93 -40.18
CA GLN A 238 23.07 7.77 -40.37
C GLN A 238 22.41 6.47 -39.87
N PHE A 239 21.71 6.52 -38.74
CA PHE A 239 20.98 5.37 -38.20
C PHE A 239 19.80 4.96 -39.07
N LEU A 240 19.03 5.92 -39.58
CA LEU A 240 17.94 5.65 -40.52
C LEU A 240 18.48 4.96 -41.79
N ASP A 241 19.60 5.45 -42.31
CA ASP A 241 20.21 4.92 -43.53
C ASP A 241 20.63 3.44 -43.40
N TYR A 242 21.10 3.01 -42.21
CA TYR A 242 21.35 1.59 -41.90
C TYR A 242 20.10 0.72 -41.80
N HIS A 243 18.92 1.32 -41.63
CA HIS A 243 17.65 0.59 -41.66
C HIS A 243 17.10 0.54 -43.08
N LEU A 244 17.20 1.62 -43.85
CA LEU A 244 16.72 1.66 -45.23
C LEU A 244 17.58 0.81 -46.19
N ASN A 245 18.87 0.64 -45.90
CA ASN A 245 19.82 -0.09 -46.74
C ASN A 245 20.36 -1.37 -46.05
N PRO A 246 19.62 -2.50 -46.08
CA PRO A 246 20.00 -3.73 -45.36
C PRO A 246 21.29 -4.38 -45.87
N GLY A 247 21.73 -4.06 -47.09
CA GLY A 247 23.01 -4.54 -47.65
C GLY A 247 24.25 -3.82 -47.12
N ARG A 248 24.10 -2.74 -46.35
CA ARG A 248 25.22 -1.96 -45.81
C ARG A 248 25.71 -2.61 -44.51
N LEU A 249 27.03 -2.82 -44.42
CA LEU A 249 27.67 -3.32 -43.20
C LEU A 249 27.42 -2.37 -42.03
N ARG A 250 26.71 -2.87 -41.02
CA ARG A 250 26.36 -2.12 -39.81
C ARG A 250 27.52 -2.21 -38.80
N PRO A 251 27.96 -1.10 -38.19
CA PRO A 251 29.04 -1.17 -37.21
C PRO A 251 28.57 -1.89 -35.93
N PRO A 252 29.48 -2.56 -35.17
CA PRO A 252 29.11 -3.36 -34.01
C PRO A 252 28.32 -2.59 -32.94
N ALA A 253 28.63 -1.30 -32.76
CA ALA A 253 27.94 -0.43 -31.79
C ALA A 253 26.44 -0.17 -32.11
N PHE A 254 25.98 -0.54 -33.31
CA PHE A 254 24.62 -0.29 -33.81
C PHE A 254 23.77 -1.57 -33.86
N VAL A 255 24.33 -2.72 -33.47
CA VAL A 255 23.61 -4.01 -33.49
C VAL A 255 22.39 -3.97 -32.57
N ASP A 256 22.54 -3.37 -31.38
CA ASP A 256 21.48 -3.22 -30.38
C ASP A 256 20.39 -2.21 -30.78
N TRP A 257 20.57 -1.49 -31.89
CA TRP A 257 19.64 -0.48 -32.40
C TRP A 257 18.83 -0.97 -33.60
N ARG A 258 18.81 -2.29 -33.84
CA ARG A 258 17.96 -2.87 -34.88
C ARG A 258 16.49 -2.81 -34.45
N ALA A 259 15.63 -2.48 -35.40
CA ALA A 259 14.18 -2.64 -35.23
C ALA A 259 13.87 -4.06 -34.73
N ALA A 260 13.10 -4.16 -33.66
CA ALA A 260 12.77 -5.43 -33.01
C ALA A 260 11.94 -6.35 -33.90
N ASP A 261 11.11 -5.76 -34.77
CA ASP A 261 10.19 -6.47 -35.66
C ASP A 261 10.01 -5.77 -37.01
N ARG A 262 9.10 -6.33 -37.81
CA ARG A 262 8.78 -5.86 -39.16
C ARG A 262 8.07 -4.51 -39.11
N GLU A 263 7.18 -4.32 -38.14
CA GLU A 263 6.38 -3.13 -37.94
C GLU A 263 7.26 -1.90 -37.65
N GLY A 264 8.29 -2.06 -36.80
CA GLY A 264 9.28 -1.01 -36.57
C GLY A 264 10.09 -0.67 -37.82
N GLN A 265 10.43 -1.68 -38.62
CA GLN A 265 11.13 -1.48 -39.90
C GLN A 265 10.25 -0.77 -40.94
N GLU A 266 8.96 -1.12 -41.03
CA GLU A 266 7.98 -0.48 -41.90
C GLU A 266 7.74 0.98 -41.50
N LEU A 267 7.72 1.28 -40.20
CA LEU A 267 7.64 2.65 -39.67
C LEU A 267 8.83 3.51 -40.13
N LEU A 268 10.06 3.00 -40.00
CA LEU A 268 11.25 3.72 -40.47
C LEU A 268 11.27 3.90 -42.00
N ALA A 269 10.82 2.88 -42.75
CA ALA A 269 10.68 2.99 -44.20
C ALA A 269 9.62 4.02 -44.60
N ALA A 270 8.52 4.11 -43.86
CA ALA A 270 7.51 5.14 -44.07
C ALA A 270 8.06 6.54 -43.75
N TYR A 271 8.83 6.69 -42.67
CA TYR A 271 9.50 7.96 -42.34
C TYR A 271 10.49 8.38 -43.45
N GLY A 272 11.32 7.46 -43.96
CA GLY A 272 12.26 7.74 -45.04
C GLY A 272 11.58 8.22 -46.34
N ARG A 273 10.34 7.79 -46.61
CA ARG A 273 9.55 8.31 -47.74
C ARG A 273 9.13 9.77 -47.56
N LEU A 274 8.89 10.22 -46.33
CA LEU A 274 8.53 11.62 -46.06
C LEU A 274 9.67 12.60 -46.40
N GLU A 275 10.92 12.14 -46.48
CA GLU A 275 12.06 12.98 -46.90
C GLU A 275 12.01 13.36 -48.40
N HIS A 276 11.18 12.67 -49.18
CA HIS A 276 11.15 12.81 -50.64
C HIS A 276 9.75 13.07 -51.19
N ASP A 277 8.69 12.71 -50.46
CA ASP A 277 7.31 12.85 -50.88
C ASP A 277 6.48 13.64 -49.87
N LEU A 278 5.91 14.77 -50.30
CA LEU A 278 5.00 15.60 -49.53
C LEU A 278 3.52 15.20 -49.74
N SER A 279 3.22 14.08 -50.40
CA SER A 279 1.84 13.72 -50.72
C SER A 279 1.01 13.33 -49.50
N ALA A 280 -0.31 13.57 -49.57
CA ALA A 280 -1.27 13.05 -48.59
C ALA A 280 -1.19 11.51 -48.46
N ALA A 281 -0.81 10.80 -49.53
CA ALA A 281 -0.62 9.35 -49.50
C ALA A 281 0.60 8.95 -48.66
N ALA A 282 1.71 9.69 -48.74
CA ALA A 282 2.88 9.47 -47.90
C ALA A 282 2.57 9.75 -46.42
N ALA A 283 1.84 10.84 -46.13
CA ALA A 283 1.39 11.17 -44.79
C ALA A 283 0.47 10.09 -44.18
N ALA A 284 -0.54 9.65 -44.92
CA ALA A 284 -1.42 8.56 -44.49
C ALA A 284 -0.67 7.23 -44.33
N GLY A 285 0.30 6.94 -45.21
CA GLY A 285 1.16 5.77 -45.11
C GLY A 285 2.05 5.76 -43.87
N PHE A 286 2.58 6.91 -43.47
CA PHE A 286 3.31 7.05 -42.21
C PHE A 286 2.41 6.83 -40.99
N ALA A 287 1.26 7.50 -40.93
CA ALA A 287 0.31 7.34 -39.83
C ALA A 287 -0.17 5.89 -39.68
N HIS A 288 -0.39 5.20 -40.82
CA HIS A 288 -0.76 3.80 -40.84
C HIS A 288 0.34 2.92 -40.24
N ALA A 289 1.59 3.11 -40.67
CA ALA A 289 2.73 2.37 -40.14
C ALA A 289 2.93 2.63 -38.63
N LEU A 290 2.71 3.86 -38.17
CA LEU A 290 2.80 4.21 -36.75
C LEU A 290 1.69 3.54 -35.92
N CYS A 291 0.46 3.50 -36.42
CA CYS A 291 -0.64 2.81 -35.74
C CYS A 291 -0.42 1.29 -35.68
N CYS A 292 0.04 0.68 -36.77
CA CYS A 292 0.42 -0.74 -36.79
C CYS A 292 1.56 -1.04 -35.81
N PHE A 293 2.56 -0.17 -35.73
CA PHE A 293 3.66 -0.28 -34.75
C PHE A 293 3.16 -0.26 -33.29
N LEU A 294 2.12 0.52 -33.02
CA LEU A 294 1.42 0.57 -31.72
C LEU A 294 0.39 -0.56 -31.52
N GLY A 295 0.33 -1.53 -32.44
CA GLY A 295 -0.54 -2.71 -32.36
C GLY A 295 -2.00 -2.47 -32.75
N VAL A 296 -2.31 -1.33 -33.40
CA VAL A 296 -3.64 -1.09 -33.97
C VAL A 296 -3.78 -1.91 -35.25
N PRO A 297 -4.91 -2.62 -35.45
CA PRO A 297 -5.12 -3.37 -36.67
C PRO A 297 -5.13 -2.45 -37.90
N PRO A 298 -4.62 -2.91 -39.06
CA PRO A 298 -4.53 -2.10 -40.26
C PRO A 298 -5.92 -1.67 -40.73
N GLY A 299 -6.12 -0.36 -40.82
CA GLY A 299 -7.34 0.27 -41.32
C GLY A 299 -7.05 1.35 -42.36
N PRO A 300 -8.07 1.77 -43.15
CA PRO A 300 -7.91 2.85 -44.11
C PRO A 300 -7.58 4.15 -43.38
N MET A 301 -6.51 4.82 -43.81
CA MET A 301 -6.12 6.14 -43.32
C MET A 301 -6.22 7.17 -44.43
N THR A 302 -6.70 8.35 -44.06
CA THR A 302 -6.76 9.52 -44.93
C THR A 302 -5.98 10.65 -44.28
N ALA A 303 -5.29 11.43 -45.11
CA ALA A 303 -4.62 12.65 -44.68
C ALA A 303 -5.15 13.82 -45.52
N THR A 304 -5.40 14.94 -44.86
CA THR A 304 -5.90 16.17 -45.47
C THR A 304 -4.83 17.24 -45.42
N PRO A 305 -4.54 17.96 -46.51
CA PRO A 305 -3.58 19.06 -46.47
C PRO A 305 -4.06 20.15 -45.52
N VAL A 306 -3.14 20.73 -44.74
CA VAL A 306 -3.43 21.87 -43.86
C VAL A 306 -3.30 23.16 -44.67
N GLU A 307 -4.28 24.05 -44.54
CA GLU A 307 -4.26 25.33 -45.27
C GLU A 307 -3.00 26.14 -44.92
N HIS A 308 -2.37 26.72 -45.95
CA HIS A 308 -1.19 27.59 -45.81
C HIS A 308 0.02 26.94 -45.08
N SER A 309 0.11 25.61 -45.11
CA SER A 309 1.10 24.85 -44.37
C SER A 309 1.66 23.69 -45.18
N ALA A 310 2.90 23.27 -44.89
CA ALA A 310 3.54 22.10 -45.51
C ALA A 310 3.20 20.78 -44.80
N PHE A 311 2.20 20.80 -43.92
CA PHE A 311 1.73 19.66 -43.14
C PHE A 311 0.44 19.06 -43.71
N HIS A 312 0.27 17.76 -43.47
CA HIS A 312 -0.99 17.05 -43.66
C HIS A 312 -1.52 16.60 -42.31
N LEU A 313 -2.80 16.85 -42.05
CA LEU A 313 -3.50 16.40 -40.86
C LEU A 313 -4.06 14.99 -41.08
N THR A 314 -3.81 14.13 -40.10
CA THR A 314 -4.40 12.79 -39.97
C THR A 314 -4.55 12.47 -38.49
N PHE A 315 -4.74 11.20 -38.12
CA PHE A 315 -4.94 10.80 -36.73
C PHE A 315 -4.01 9.66 -36.32
N LEU A 316 -3.72 9.61 -35.03
CA LEU A 316 -2.95 8.58 -34.35
C LEU A 316 -3.87 7.84 -33.38
N ASP A 317 -4.10 6.55 -33.66
CA ASP A 317 -4.79 5.63 -32.75
C ASP A 317 -3.75 4.74 -32.03
N GLY A 318 -4.16 4.11 -30.93
CA GLY A 318 -3.34 3.10 -30.22
C GLY A 318 -2.41 3.64 -29.13
N LEU A 319 -2.12 4.95 -29.11
CA LEU A 319 -1.31 5.59 -28.08
C LEU A 319 -1.87 5.37 -26.66
N PHE A 320 -3.20 5.35 -26.54
CA PHE A 320 -3.93 5.07 -25.29
C PHE A 320 -4.69 3.74 -25.35
N GLY A 321 -4.33 2.82 -26.27
CA GLY A 321 -5.08 1.57 -26.45
C GLY A 321 -4.95 0.57 -25.31
N GLY A 322 -3.92 0.70 -24.47
CA GLY A 322 -3.65 -0.21 -23.35
C GLY A 322 -4.54 0.05 -22.12
N PRO A 323 -4.84 -0.97 -21.30
CA PRO A 323 -5.71 -0.84 -20.12
C PRO A 323 -5.18 0.13 -19.06
N ALA A 324 -3.87 0.41 -19.04
CA ALA A 324 -3.25 1.40 -18.16
C ALA A 324 -3.46 2.84 -18.61
N LEU A 325 -3.57 3.06 -19.93
CA LEU A 325 -3.46 4.35 -20.58
C LEU A 325 -4.80 4.84 -21.13
N SER A 326 -5.74 3.94 -21.41
CA SER A 326 -7.04 4.25 -22.01
C SER A 326 -7.88 5.27 -21.25
N ARG A 327 -7.68 5.38 -19.93
CA ARG A 327 -8.37 6.37 -19.09
C ARG A 327 -7.84 7.79 -19.28
N LEU A 328 -6.58 7.94 -19.67
CA LEU A 328 -5.94 9.26 -19.84
C LEU A 328 -6.52 10.01 -21.03
N HIS A 329 -7.05 9.29 -22.02
CA HIS A 329 -7.64 9.89 -23.21
C HIS A 329 -8.82 9.04 -23.71
N PRO A 330 -10.08 9.38 -23.34
CA PRO A 330 -11.24 8.53 -23.57
C PRO A 330 -11.50 8.13 -25.03
N THR A 331 -11.17 9.01 -25.99
CA THR A 331 -11.34 8.70 -27.42
C THR A 331 -10.21 7.86 -27.99
N GLY A 332 -9.06 7.79 -27.30
CA GLY A 332 -7.85 7.12 -27.76
C GLY A 332 -7.18 7.67 -29.02
N ARG A 333 -7.79 8.68 -29.66
CA ARG A 333 -7.38 9.28 -30.93
C ARG A 333 -6.75 10.65 -30.71
N VAL A 334 -5.58 10.85 -31.28
CA VAL A 334 -4.79 12.10 -31.20
C VAL A 334 -4.56 12.63 -32.60
N ASP A 335 -4.63 13.95 -32.78
CA ASP A 335 -4.36 14.57 -34.08
C ASP A 335 -2.87 14.47 -34.42
N LEU A 336 -2.57 14.06 -35.65
CA LEU A 336 -1.21 13.86 -36.15
C LEU A 336 -0.97 14.73 -37.38
N TYR A 337 -0.03 15.67 -37.26
CA TYR A 337 0.44 16.51 -38.34
C TYR A 337 1.73 15.93 -38.92
N VAL A 338 1.67 15.50 -40.18
CA VAL A 338 2.79 14.90 -40.90
C VAL A 338 3.33 15.88 -41.93
N GLY A 339 4.57 16.31 -41.73
CA GLY A 339 5.29 17.23 -42.62
C GLY A 339 6.22 16.48 -43.56
N GLY A 340 6.28 16.93 -44.82
CA GLY A 340 7.27 16.47 -45.80
C GLY A 340 8.43 17.47 -45.97
N PRO A 341 9.11 17.49 -47.13
CA PRO A 341 10.21 18.42 -47.40
C PRO A 341 9.72 19.88 -47.35
N GLY A 342 10.41 20.74 -46.60
CA GLY A 342 10.06 22.16 -46.43
C GLY A 342 9.11 22.45 -45.27
N ALA A 343 8.61 21.42 -44.56
CA ALA A 343 7.86 21.60 -43.32
C ALA A 343 8.82 21.94 -42.16
N VAL A 344 9.10 23.24 -42.03
CA VAL A 344 9.94 23.81 -40.97
C VAL A 344 9.03 24.50 -39.94
N GLY A 345 9.20 24.15 -38.66
CA GLY A 345 8.41 24.71 -37.55
C GLY A 345 7.19 23.88 -37.15
N LEU A 346 6.36 24.43 -36.28
CA LEU A 346 5.13 23.81 -35.79
C LEU A 346 3.91 24.32 -36.60
N PRO A 347 2.90 23.47 -36.88
CA PRO A 347 1.66 23.93 -37.49
C PRO A 347 0.93 24.89 -36.54
N ASP A 348 0.23 25.87 -37.11
CA ASP A 348 -0.71 26.69 -36.35
C ASP A 348 -1.95 25.84 -36.06
N THR A 349 -2.08 25.41 -34.81
CA THR A 349 -3.22 24.61 -34.34
C THR A 349 -4.38 25.49 -33.87
N GLY A 350 -4.28 26.82 -34.00
CA GLY A 350 -5.23 27.78 -33.44
C GLY A 350 -5.25 27.76 -31.91
N GLU A 351 -6.36 28.22 -31.33
CA GLU A 351 -6.62 28.19 -29.87
C GLU A 351 -7.04 26.81 -29.36
N ASP A 352 -6.96 25.74 -30.16
CA ASP A 352 -7.37 24.41 -29.73
C ASP A 352 -6.31 23.80 -28.80
N GLU A 353 -6.66 23.63 -27.52
CA GLU A 353 -5.77 23.10 -26.48
C GLU A 353 -5.60 21.57 -26.52
N ARG A 354 -6.20 20.90 -27.52
CA ARG A 354 -6.11 19.44 -27.65
C ARG A 354 -4.68 18.98 -27.90
N PRO A 355 -4.24 17.90 -27.25
CA PRO A 355 -2.93 17.33 -27.52
C PRO A 355 -2.86 16.88 -28.98
N CYS A 356 -1.83 17.32 -29.69
CA CYS A 356 -1.52 16.87 -31.03
C CYS A 356 -0.04 16.51 -31.16
N VAL A 357 0.27 15.71 -32.17
CA VAL A 357 1.61 15.24 -32.48
C VAL A 357 2.03 15.78 -33.84
N VAL A 358 3.27 16.24 -33.94
CA VAL A 358 3.88 16.70 -35.19
C VAL A 358 5.08 15.83 -35.49
N VAL A 359 5.20 15.42 -36.74
CA VAL A 359 6.33 14.62 -37.22
C VAL A 359 6.75 15.12 -38.59
N GLY A 360 8.06 15.24 -38.81
CA GLY A 360 8.59 15.54 -40.13
C GLY A 360 10.12 15.53 -40.16
N PRO A 361 10.75 15.41 -41.34
CA PRO A 361 12.21 15.34 -41.47
C PRO A 361 12.98 16.61 -41.06
N GLN A 362 12.30 17.76 -41.12
CA GLN A 362 12.87 19.09 -40.86
C GLN A 362 12.22 19.76 -39.64
N VAL A 363 11.37 19.03 -38.91
CA VAL A 363 10.72 19.52 -37.69
C VAL A 363 11.67 19.28 -36.52
N GLU A 364 12.14 20.35 -35.92
CA GLU A 364 12.95 20.29 -34.71
C GLU A 364 12.12 20.73 -33.49
N PRO A 365 12.29 20.07 -32.33
CA PRO A 365 11.69 20.54 -31.10
C PRO A 365 12.41 21.83 -30.69
N SER A 366 11.67 22.94 -30.58
CA SER A 366 12.19 24.22 -30.07
C SER A 366 12.40 24.15 -28.55
N GLY A 367 13.28 23.26 -28.08
CA GLY A 367 13.40 22.92 -26.67
C GLY A 367 12.14 22.25 -26.11
N TYR A 368 12.28 21.19 -25.35
CA TYR A 368 11.15 20.49 -24.71
C TYR A 368 10.47 21.34 -23.59
N THR A 369 10.69 22.65 -23.57
CA THR A 369 10.49 23.52 -22.40
C THR A 369 9.20 24.32 -22.43
N ASP A 370 8.60 24.53 -23.61
CA ASP A 370 7.48 25.47 -23.75
C ASP A 370 6.10 24.86 -23.46
N ARG A 371 6.05 23.56 -23.09
CA ARG A 371 4.85 22.78 -22.75
C ARG A 371 3.58 23.19 -23.52
N ARG A 372 3.56 22.95 -24.83
CA ARG A 372 2.48 23.35 -25.76
C ARG A 372 1.53 22.18 -26.03
N PRO A 373 0.30 22.42 -26.51
CA PRO A 373 -0.59 21.35 -26.98
C PRO A 373 0.03 20.47 -28.07
N THR A 374 1.04 21.01 -28.77
CA THR A 374 1.76 20.34 -29.86
C THR A 374 3.05 19.68 -29.37
N ALA A 375 3.16 18.35 -29.51
CA ALA A 375 4.39 17.59 -29.23
C ALA A 375 5.08 17.16 -30.52
N VAL A 376 6.41 17.29 -30.57
CA VAL A 376 7.22 16.87 -31.72
C VAL A 376 7.72 15.44 -31.51
N LEU A 377 7.52 14.60 -32.53
CA LEU A 377 8.09 13.26 -32.62
C LEU A 377 9.30 13.30 -33.58
N THR A 378 10.50 13.22 -33.01
CA THR A 378 11.74 13.30 -33.80
C THR A 378 12.16 11.95 -34.39
N LEU A 379 12.99 11.95 -35.44
CA LEU A 379 13.63 10.73 -35.95
C LEU A 379 14.43 10.01 -34.86
N ARG A 380 15.13 10.76 -34.01
CA ARG A 380 15.87 10.20 -32.87
C ARG A 380 14.93 9.40 -31.96
N ASP A 381 13.76 9.94 -31.64
CA ASP A 381 12.80 9.26 -30.76
C ASP A 381 12.22 8.01 -31.43
N LEU A 382 11.87 8.08 -32.72
CA LEU A 382 11.45 6.90 -33.50
C LEU A 382 12.50 5.79 -33.47
N LEU A 383 13.78 6.12 -33.71
CA LEU A 383 14.88 5.15 -33.70
C LEU A 383 15.08 4.50 -32.33
N ARG A 384 14.81 5.20 -31.23
CA ARG A 384 14.84 4.62 -29.88
C ARG A 384 13.66 3.69 -29.64
N LEU A 385 12.48 4.04 -30.16
CA LEU A 385 11.25 3.29 -29.94
C LEU A 385 11.22 1.96 -30.69
N VAL A 386 11.73 1.91 -31.94
CA VAL A 386 11.67 0.68 -32.77
C VAL A 386 12.46 -0.50 -32.23
N VAL A 387 13.36 -0.26 -31.27
CA VAL A 387 14.13 -1.31 -30.57
C VAL A 387 13.24 -2.07 -29.57
N LEU A 388 12.11 -1.50 -29.17
CA LEU A 388 11.18 -2.12 -28.21
C LEU A 388 10.37 -3.23 -28.87
N ALA A 389 10.38 -4.43 -28.28
CA ALA A 389 9.68 -5.60 -28.80
C ALA A 389 8.20 -5.66 -28.37
N GLU A 390 7.87 -5.23 -27.15
CA GLU A 390 6.50 -5.34 -26.62
C GLU A 390 5.65 -4.12 -27.00
N VAL A 391 4.45 -4.35 -27.55
CA VAL A 391 3.51 -3.28 -27.93
C VAL A 391 3.14 -2.35 -26.75
N PRO A 392 2.81 -2.86 -25.54
CA PRO A 392 2.55 -1.99 -24.39
C PRO A 392 3.72 -1.05 -24.07
N ASP A 393 4.96 -1.54 -24.23
CA ASP A 393 6.17 -0.73 -24.04
C ASP A 393 6.29 0.37 -25.08
N ARG A 394 5.93 0.11 -26.33
CA ARG A 394 5.96 1.11 -27.40
C ARG A 394 5.03 2.29 -27.12
N ALA A 395 3.79 2.02 -26.74
CA ALA A 395 2.81 3.08 -26.44
C ALA A 395 3.23 3.91 -25.21
N ALA A 396 3.65 3.25 -24.13
CA ALA A 396 4.14 3.94 -22.93
C ALA A 396 5.42 4.73 -23.18
N ALA A 397 6.37 4.19 -23.95
CA ALA A 397 7.60 4.87 -24.29
C ALA A 397 7.36 6.06 -25.24
N LEU A 398 6.44 5.93 -26.21
CA LEU A 398 6.04 7.03 -27.09
C LEU A 398 5.36 8.15 -26.27
N LEU A 399 4.44 7.82 -25.36
CA LEU A 399 3.90 8.80 -24.41
C LEU A 399 4.99 9.42 -23.53
N GLY A 400 6.01 8.65 -23.13
CA GLY A 400 7.15 9.17 -22.37
C GLY A 400 7.99 10.20 -23.14
N VAL A 401 7.89 10.24 -24.48
CA VAL A 401 8.51 11.26 -25.34
C VAL A 401 7.57 12.45 -25.54
N LEU A 402 6.28 12.19 -25.73
CA LEU A 402 5.29 13.21 -26.10
C LEU A 402 4.76 13.98 -24.87
N ALA A 403 4.35 13.29 -23.82
CA ALA A 403 3.68 13.87 -22.66
C ALA A 403 4.49 14.94 -21.90
N PRO A 404 5.84 14.89 -21.82
CA PRO A 404 6.61 15.98 -21.24
C PRO A 404 6.51 17.29 -22.03
N GLN A 405 6.21 17.23 -23.34
CA GLN A 405 6.04 18.40 -24.21
C GLN A 405 4.64 18.98 -24.12
N TRP A 406 3.66 18.20 -23.65
CA TRP A 406 2.30 18.65 -23.45
C TRP A 406 2.12 19.37 -22.11
N PRO A 407 1.12 20.27 -22.00
CA PRO A 407 0.64 20.66 -20.69
C PRO A 407 0.09 19.44 -19.96
N VAL A 408 0.20 19.41 -18.63
CA VAL A 408 -0.35 18.35 -17.76
C VAL A 408 -1.84 18.15 -18.02
N SER A 409 -2.58 19.20 -18.40
CA SER A 409 -4.01 19.13 -18.73
C SER A 409 -4.31 18.17 -19.89
N ALA A 410 -3.35 17.89 -20.77
CA ALA A 410 -3.52 16.91 -21.85
C ALA A 410 -3.77 15.48 -21.32
N LEU A 411 -3.23 15.14 -20.14
CA LEU A 411 -3.43 13.83 -19.49
C LEU A 411 -4.33 13.89 -18.25
N ALA A 412 -4.38 15.05 -17.58
CA ALA A 412 -5.11 15.24 -16.33
C ALA A 412 -6.48 15.92 -16.52
N GLY A 413 -6.77 16.46 -17.70
CA GLY A 413 -7.92 17.32 -17.95
C GLY A 413 -7.70 18.78 -17.52
N HIS A 414 -8.63 19.64 -17.92
CA HIS A 414 -8.59 21.09 -17.69
C HIS A 414 -9.27 21.49 -16.37
N SER A 415 -10.01 20.57 -15.74
CA SER A 415 -10.74 20.80 -14.50
C SER A 415 -10.62 19.62 -13.53
N GLY A 416 -10.83 19.86 -12.23
CA GLY A 416 -10.86 18.81 -11.22
C GLY A 416 -11.94 17.75 -11.51
N ALA A 417 -13.09 18.15 -12.08
CA ALA A 417 -14.13 17.23 -12.51
C ALA A 417 -13.69 16.30 -13.66
N GLU A 418 -12.90 16.81 -14.61
CA GLU A 418 -12.28 15.97 -15.65
C GLU A 418 -11.26 15.01 -15.05
N LEU A 419 -10.38 15.49 -14.18
CA LEU A 419 -9.41 14.64 -13.49
C LEU A 419 -10.12 13.55 -12.68
N GLY A 420 -11.21 13.88 -11.98
CA GLY A 420 -12.01 12.90 -11.24
C GLY A 420 -12.59 11.79 -12.12
N ARG A 421 -13.04 12.13 -13.34
CA ARG A 421 -13.50 11.13 -14.33
C ARG A 421 -12.35 10.23 -14.81
N ILE A 422 -11.16 10.79 -15.04
CA ILE A 422 -9.96 10.08 -15.47
C ILE A 422 -9.47 9.11 -14.37
N LEU A 423 -9.40 9.59 -13.12
CA LEU A 423 -8.97 8.80 -11.96
C LEU A 423 -9.96 7.66 -11.65
N GLY A 424 -11.26 7.90 -11.80
CA GLY A 424 -12.32 6.94 -11.49
C GLY A 424 -12.66 6.86 -9.99
N GLY A 425 -13.60 5.98 -9.63
CA GLY A 425 -14.12 5.88 -8.27
C GLY A 425 -13.36 4.94 -7.31
N GLU A 426 -12.48 4.07 -7.83
CA GLU A 426 -11.71 3.14 -7.02
C GLU A 426 -10.36 3.75 -6.62
N ALA A 427 -10.08 3.86 -5.32
CA ALA A 427 -8.88 4.53 -4.79
C ALA A 427 -7.56 3.94 -5.35
N ASP A 428 -7.45 2.60 -5.41
CA ASP A 428 -6.25 1.92 -5.92
C ASP A 428 -6.05 2.11 -7.43
N VAL A 429 -7.14 2.29 -8.18
CA VAL A 429 -7.09 2.62 -9.62
C VAL A 429 -6.70 4.09 -9.78
N ALA A 430 -7.34 4.99 -9.04
CA ALA A 430 -7.03 6.42 -9.04
C ALA A 430 -5.55 6.67 -8.73
N TRP A 431 -5.01 5.99 -7.72
CA TRP A 431 -3.59 6.08 -7.36
C TRP A 431 -2.67 5.65 -8.50
N ARG A 432 -2.97 4.53 -9.18
CA ARG A 432 -2.21 4.06 -10.34
C ARG A 432 -2.30 5.02 -11.53
N THR A 433 -3.49 5.55 -11.82
CA THR A 433 -3.70 6.51 -12.89
C THR A 433 -2.90 7.80 -12.62
N LEU A 434 -2.95 8.31 -11.38
CA LEU A 434 -2.14 9.46 -10.96
C LEU A 434 -0.64 9.19 -11.10
N ARG A 435 -0.18 7.97 -10.81
CA ARG A 435 1.21 7.57 -11.03
C ARG A 435 1.61 7.60 -12.50
N TRP A 436 0.74 7.17 -13.40
CA TRP A 436 0.96 7.31 -14.85
C TRP A 436 1.03 8.77 -15.28
N ILE A 437 0.08 9.62 -14.87
CA ILE A 437 0.09 11.06 -15.18
C ILE A 437 1.38 11.71 -14.68
N SER A 438 1.73 11.47 -13.41
CA SER A 438 2.92 12.04 -12.76
C SER A 438 4.21 11.57 -13.44
N ARG A 439 4.31 10.29 -13.82
CA ARG A 439 5.49 9.78 -14.52
C ARG A 439 5.62 10.34 -15.93
N LEU A 440 4.52 10.40 -16.69
CA LEU A 440 4.52 10.81 -18.09
C LEU A 440 4.73 12.32 -18.24
N SER A 441 4.02 13.15 -17.47
CA SER A 441 4.08 14.61 -17.61
C SER A 441 5.18 15.28 -16.79
N LEU A 442 5.61 14.67 -15.67
CA LEU A 442 6.54 15.28 -14.72
C LEU A 442 7.84 14.48 -14.52
N GLY A 443 7.92 13.25 -15.07
CA GLY A 443 9.07 12.35 -14.85
C GLY A 443 9.16 11.80 -13.42
N CYS A 444 8.16 12.02 -12.58
CA CYS A 444 8.17 11.70 -11.16
C CYS A 444 7.96 10.20 -10.87
N GLY A 445 8.47 9.76 -9.72
CA GLY A 445 8.26 8.39 -9.20
C GLY A 445 7.12 8.29 -8.18
N PRO A 446 6.94 7.12 -7.56
CA PRO A 446 5.79 6.83 -6.68
C PRO A 446 5.78 7.67 -5.39
N ALA A 447 6.94 8.16 -4.95
CA ALA A 447 7.04 9.04 -3.78
C ALA A 447 6.28 10.37 -3.98
N ALA A 448 6.29 10.94 -5.19
CA ALA A 448 5.55 12.16 -5.47
C ALA A 448 4.04 11.94 -5.43
N VAL A 449 3.58 10.80 -5.95
CA VAL A 449 2.16 10.38 -5.91
C VAL A 449 1.70 10.18 -4.47
N GLN A 450 2.53 9.55 -3.64
CA GLN A 450 2.24 9.36 -2.22
C GLN A 450 2.18 10.69 -1.46
N ALA A 451 3.05 11.65 -1.80
CA ALA A 451 2.99 12.99 -1.23
C ALA A 451 1.70 13.74 -1.64
N MET A 452 1.31 13.65 -2.92
CA MET A 452 0.05 14.21 -3.41
C MET A 452 -1.16 13.57 -2.71
N GLU A 453 -1.20 12.24 -2.61
CA GLU A 453 -2.26 11.51 -1.90
C GLU A 453 -2.36 11.97 -0.44
N HIS A 454 -1.24 12.07 0.27
CA HIS A 454 -1.22 12.50 1.67
C HIS A 454 -1.68 13.96 1.83
N CYS A 455 -1.34 14.83 0.88
CA CYS A 455 -1.75 16.23 0.89
C CYS A 455 -3.25 16.41 0.63
N THR A 456 -3.79 15.69 -0.34
CA THR A 456 -5.11 16.01 -0.93
C THR A 456 -6.20 15.00 -0.56
N GLY A 457 -5.84 13.86 0.03
CA GLY A 457 -6.77 12.75 0.21
C GLY A 457 -7.32 12.20 -1.11
N MET A 458 -6.61 12.42 -2.22
CA MET A 458 -7.05 12.14 -3.59
C MET A 458 -8.20 13.03 -4.11
N ASP A 459 -8.43 14.21 -3.53
CA ASP A 459 -9.37 15.19 -4.09
C ASP A 459 -8.89 15.67 -5.47
N PRO A 460 -9.67 15.46 -6.56
CA PRO A 460 -9.22 15.78 -7.92
C PRO A 460 -8.93 17.26 -8.18
N HIS A 461 -9.57 18.19 -7.47
CA HIS A 461 -9.31 19.62 -7.65
C HIS A 461 -7.93 19.97 -7.09
N LEU A 462 -7.67 19.55 -5.85
CA LEU A 462 -6.39 19.78 -5.20
C LEU A 462 -5.25 19.05 -5.92
N LEU A 463 -5.48 17.83 -6.41
CA LEU A 463 -4.51 17.10 -7.21
C LEU A 463 -4.15 17.86 -8.50
N LEU A 464 -5.13 18.45 -9.18
CA LEU A 464 -4.88 19.23 -10.39
C LEU A 464 -4.02 20.47 -10.09
N VAL A 465 -4.25 21.15 -8.96
CA VAL A 465 -3.40 22.26 -8.50
C VAL A 465 -1.96 21.79 -8.31
N MET A 466 -1.75 20.69 -7.58
CA MET A 466 -0.39 20.14 -7.37
C MET A 466 0.28 19.75 -8.68
N LEU A 467 -0.45 19.08 -9.59
CA LEU A 467 0.10 18.63 -10.87
C LEU A 467 0.51 19.80 -11.77
N ARG A 468 -0.31 20.87 -11.84
CA ARG A 468 0.02 22.11 -12.56
C ARG A 468 1.21 22.81 -11.94
N TYR A 469 1.23 22.94 -10.62
CA TYR A 469 2.35 23.55 -9.89
C TYR A 469 3.67 22.82 -10.14
N ALA A 470 3.65 21.48 -10.14
CA ALA A 470 4.85 20.68 -10.43
C ALA A 470 5.34 20.80 -11.88
N GLN A 471 4.50 21.23 -12.80
CA GLN A 471 4.87 21.30 -14.21
C GLN A 471 5.89 22.44 -14.47
N ASP A 472 5.82 23.53 -13.71
CA ASP A 472 6.66 24.73 -13.86
C ASP A 472 7.51 25.01 -12.60
N PRO A 473 8.59 24.25 -12.36
CA PRO A 473 9.43 24.48 -11.19
C PRO A 473 10.20 25.80 -11.32
N ALA A 474 9.78 26.82 -10.56
CA ALA A 474 10.32 28.19 -10.60
C ALA A 474 11.86 28.29 -10.43
N ASP A 475 12.54 27.28 -9.86
CA ASP A 475 13.97 27.34 -9.51
C ASP A 475 14.82 26.19 -10.07
N GLY A 476 14.34 25.47 -11.10
CA GLY A 476 15.09 24.38 -11.73
C GLY A 476 15.32 23.12 -10.86
N ALA A 477 14.99 23.18 -9.56
CA ALA A 477 14.85 22.00 -8.71
C ALA A 477 13.54 21.29 -9.02
N GLY A 478 13.63 20.09 -9.62
CA GLY A 478 12.46 19.31 -10.01
C GLY A 478 11.52 19.00 -8.83
N PRO A 479 10.22 18.82 -9.09
CA PRO A 479 9.16 18.66 -8.07
C PRO A 479 9.40 17.51 -7.08
N VAL A 480 10.14 16.48 -7.50
CA VAL A 480 10.50 15.31 -6.65
C VAL A 480 11.36 15.69 -5.44
N ARG A 481 12.28 16.66 -5.59
CA ARG A 481 13.14 17.08 -4.45
C ARG A 481 12.35 17.92 -3.45
N ARG A 482 11.60 18.91 -3.95
CA ARG A 482 10.82 19.85 -3.14
C ARG A 482 9.81 19.16 -2.22
N TRP A 483 9.23 18.05 -2.66
CA TRP A 483 8.19 17.34 -1.89
C TRP A 483 8.69 16.10 -1.17
N ALA A 484 9.99 15.81 -1.22
CA ALA A 484 10.56 14.72 -0.44
C ALA A 484 10.41 15.02 1.05
N ALA A 485 10.03 14.01 1.83
CA ALA A 485 9.90 14.13 3.29
C ALA A 485 11.20 14.64 3.95
N ALA A 486 12.36 14.29 3.39
CA ALA A 486 13.68 14.75 3.87
C ALA A 486 13.88 16.27 3.72
N GLU A 487 13.25 16.91 2.73
CA GLU A 487 13.31 18.37 2.55
C GLU A 487 12.19 19.10 3.32
N GLY A 488 11.37 18.36 4.07
CA GLY A 488 10.24 18.88 4.84
C GLY A 488 8.90 18.81 4.12
N GLY A 489 8.85 18.15 2.96
CA GLY A 489 7.61 17.90 2.23
C GLY A 489 6.98 19.13 1.57
N TRP A 490 5.84 18.91 0.93
CA TRP A 490 5.06 19.96 0.25
C TRP A 490 4.62 21.11 1.17
N GLN A 491 4.56 20.88 2.49
CA GLN A 491 4.12 21.88 3.49
C GLN A 491 5.09 23.06 3.63
N ARG A 492 6.35 22.90 3.22
CA ARG A 492 7.34 23.99 3.23
C ARG A 492 7.31 24.84 1.97
N ASP A 493 6.55 24.43 0.96
CA ASP A 493 6.33 25.20 -0.25
C ASP A 493 5.18 26.17 0.00
N GLU A 494 5.52 27.41 0.39
CA GLU A 494 4.54 28.45 0.73
C GLU A 494 3.64 28.80 -0.46
N ALA A 495 4.20 28.81 -1.67
CA ALA A 495 3.45 29.12 -2.89
C ALA A 495 2.45 28.02 -3.24
N LEU A 496 2.87 26.75 -3.15
CA LEU A 496 1.94 25.62 -3.31
C LEU A 496 0.88 25.62 -2.22
N THR A 497 1.26 25.84 -0.97
CA THR A 497 0.31 25.88 0.16
C THR A 497 -0.73 26.99 -0.02
N HIS A 498 -0.31 28.16 -0.51
CA HIS A 498 -1.20 29.26 -0.84
C HIS A 498 -2.18 28.88 -1.96
N ALA A 499 -1.70 28.32 -3.07
CA ALA A 499 -2.55 27.89 -4.18
C ALA A 499 -3.58 26.81 -3.77
N LEU A 500 -3.17 25.85 -2.92
CA LEU A 500 -4.07 24.84 -2.36
C LEU A 500 -5.14 25.47 -1.45
N ARG A 501 -4.76 26.46 -0.64
CA ARG A 501 -5.72 27.19 0.21
C ARG A 501 -6.71 27.98 -0.61
N GLU A 502 -6.25 28.68 -1.66
CA GLU A 502 -7.13 29.45 -2.55
C GLU A 502 -8.19 28.55 -3.20
N GLU A 503 -7.80 27.38 -3.72
CA GLU A 503 -8.75 26.41 -4.30
C GLU A 503 -9.76 25.91 -3.25
N LEU A 504 -9.34 25.65 -2.01
CA LEU A 504 -10.25 25.26 -0.93
C LEU A 504 -11.22 26.38 -0.55
N THR A 505 -10.71 27.59 -0.32
CA THR A 505 -11.52 28.75 0.08
C THR A 505 -12.54 29.12 -1.01
N ALA A 506 -12.15 29.04 -2.29
CA ALA A 506 -13.05 29.25 -3.42
C ALA A 506 -14.23 28.29 -3.42
N ARG A 507 -14.02 27.03 -3.02
CA ARG A 507 -15.06 26.00 -2.91
C ARG A 507 -15.95 26.17 -1.68
N CYS A 508 -15.44 26.75 -0.61
CA CYS A 508 -16.18 26.94 0.65
C CYS A 508 -17.00 28.24 0.72
N GLY A 509 -17.07 29.02 -0.37
CA GLY A 509 -18.04 30.11 -0.50
C GLY A 509 -17.63 31.45 0.09
N GLY A 510 -16.33 31.68 0.34
CA GLY A 510 -15.77 33.01 0.66
C GLY A 510 -14.99 33.09 1.98
N PRO A 511 -14.59 34.31 2.40
CA PRO A 511 -13.64 34.54 3.51
C PRO A 511 -14.10 34.01 4.87
N ALA A 512 -15.41 33.79 5.05
CA ALA A 512 -15.98 33.26 6.29
C ALA A 512 -15.67 31.77 6.51
N ALA A 513 -15.29 31.03 5.47
CA ALA A 513 -14.83 29.64 5.58
C ALA A 513 -13.31 29.52 5.78
N GLU A 514 -12.59 30.64 5.67
CA GLU A 514 -11.12 30.72 5.84
C GLU A 514 -10.70 30.89 7.31
N ALA A 515 -11.62 31.36 8.16
CA ALA A 515 -11.48 31.48 9.61
C ALA A 515 -11.83 30.17 10.33
#